data_AF-A0A7I9YGS0-F1
#
_entry.id   AF-A0A7I9YGS0-F1
#
_cell.length_a   1.000
_cell.length_b   1.000
_cell.length_c   1.000
_cell.angle_alpha   90.00
_cell.angle_beta   90.00
_cell.angle_gamma   90.00
#
_symmetry.space_group_name_H-M   'P 1'
#
loop_
_entity.id
_entity.type
_entity.pdbx_description
1 polymer ?
#
loop_
_entity_poly.entity_id
_entity_poly.type
_entity_poly.pdbx_seq_one_letter_code
_entity_poly.pdbx_strand_id
1 'polypeptide(L)'
;MTLPPCDGTFAALPYRDAPYPATLNEIEAHFVDAAPESTRHRRALIMRALRLHVDIVTTLASKHGTAVRIFLDGGFITWKPKAPRDADLVVLVPPAAYPHFVQPPLFPLWTLSEVGATLGQGGGEVHAEVLRPGFGLADCYVNPDLPTSRRTWHETWSAARDLSTDNVVEGPHKGYIEVVNDHG
;
A
#
# COMPACT_ATOMS: atom_id res chain seq x y z
N MET A 1 0.85 -13.16 -14.12
CA MET A 1 1.97 -12.63 -14.92
C MET A 1 3.16 -12.45 -13.99
N THR A 2 4.35 -12.95 -14.34
CA THR A 2 5.51 -12.81 -13.44
C THR A 2 5.99 -11.36 -13.40
N LEU A 3 6.10 -10.80 -12.19
CA LEU A 3 6.72 -9.49 -11.97
C LEU A 3 8.18 -9.48 -12.43
N PRO A 4 8.66 -8.41 -13.09
CA PRO A 4 10.06 -8.29 -13.46
C PRO A 4 10.95 -8.21 -12.20
N PRO A 5 12.23 -8.58 -12.29
CA PRO A 5 13.15 -8.44 -11.17
C PRO A 5 13.26 -6.97 -10.73
N CYS A 6 13.45 -6.76 -9.43
CA CYS A 6 13.86 -5.46 -8.91
C CYS A 6 15.31 -5.18 -9.33
N ASP A 7 15.56 -4.06 -9.99
CA ASP A 7 16.87 -3.70 -10.53
C ASP A 7 17.26 -2.24 -10.26
N GLY A 8 18.42 -1.86 -10.82
CA GLY A 8 18.93 -0.50 -10.79
C GLY A 8 19.36 0.01 -9.41
N THR A 9 19.67 1.31 -9.37
CA THR A 9 20.19 2.01 -8.17
C THR A 9 19.23 1.97 -6.98
N PHE A 10 17.93 1.76 -7.21
CA PHE A 10 16.90 1.77 -6.17
C PHE A 10 16.44 0.38 -5.74
N ALA A 11 16.96 -0.69 -6.38
CA ALA A 11 16.50 -2.06 -6.19
C ALA A 11 14.96 -2.15 -6.24
N ALA A 12 14.36 -1.53 -7.26
CA ALA A 12 12.91 -1.36 -7.38
C ALA A 12 12.43 -1.97 -8.70
N LEU A 13 11.11 -2.12 -8.85
CA LEU A 13 10.54 -2.51 -10.14
C LEU A 13 10.91 -1.47 -11.22
N PRO A 14 11.22 -1.88 -12.45
CA PRO A 14 11.45 -0.97 -13.56
C PRO A 14 10.24 -0.07 -13.82
N TYR A 15 10.48 1.19 -14.14
CA TYR A 15 9.43 2.15 -14.47
C TYR A 15 8.57 1.69 -15.65
N ARG A 16 7.29 2.05 -15.58
CA ARG A 16 6.34 1.99 -16.69
C ARG A 16 5.17 2.94 -16.45
N ASP A 17 4.47 3.32 -17.51
CA ASP A 17 3.38 4.29 -17.49
C ASP A 17 2.09 3.81 -16.79
N ALA A 18 2.05 2.56 -16.30
CA ALA A 18 0.90 1.95 -15.65
C ALA A 18 1.32 1.02 -14.50
N PRO A 19 0.51 0.72 -13.47
CA PRO A 19 0.88 -0.19 -12.37
C PRO A 19 0.95 -1.67 -12.78
N TYR A 20 1.97 -2.43 -12.35
CA TYR A 20 2.10 -3.88 -12.59
C TYR A 20 0.91 -4.65 -12.03
N PRO A 21 0.09 -5.32 -12.87
CA PRO A 21 -0.94 -6.20 -12.34
C PRO A 21 -0.25 -7.42 -11.71
N ALA A 22 -0.52 -7.66 -10.43
CA ALA A 22 -0.03 -8.85 -9.74
C ALA A 22 -1.05 -9.33 -8.69
N THR A 23 -1.16 -10.64 -8.54
CA THR A 23 -1.96 -11.22 -7.46
C THR A 23 -1.19 -11.20 -6.14
N LEU A 24 -1.88 -11.36 -5.01
CA LEU A 24 -1.22 -11.42 -3.71
C LEU A 24 -0.20 -12.57 -3.61
N ASN A 25 -0.43 -13.68 -4.32
CA ASN A 25 0.51 -14.80 -4.34
C ASN A 25 1.75 -14.48 -5.16
N GLU A 26 1.60 -13.76 -6.28
CA GLU A 26 2.73 -13.28 -7.08
C GLU A 26 3.56 -12.24 -6.30
N ILE A 27 2.89 -11.36 -5.56
CA ILE A 27 3.53 -10.38 -4.66
C ILE A 27 4.32 -11.08 -3.55
N GLU A 28 3.72 -12.09 -2.90
CA GLU A 28 4.38 -12.86 -1.84
C GLU A 28 5.61 -13.60 -2.36
N ALA A 29 5.47 -14.34 -3.46
CA ALA A 29 6.58 -15.06 -4.08
C ALA A 29 7.74 -14.11 -4.45
N HIS A 30 7.44 -12.91 -4.94
CA HIS A 30 8.45 -11.97 -5.42
C HIS A 30 9.10 -11.14 -4.30
N PHE A 31 8.33 -10.68 -3.31
CA PHE A 31 8.80 -9.73 -2.29
C PHE A 31 8.97 -10.32 -0.90
N VAL A 32 8.59 -11.58 -0.70
CA VAL A 32 8.81 -12.32 0.55
C VAL A 32 9.75 -13.49 0.29
N ASP A 33 9.36 -14.42 -0.59
CA ASP A 33 10.11 -15.67 -0.76
C ASP A 33 11.45 -15.45 -1.47
N ALA A 34 11.44 -14.65 -2.54
CA ALA A 34 12.66 -14.31 -3.28
C ALA A 34 13.53 -13.24 -2.61
N ALA A 35 13.04 -12.57 -1.54
CA ALA A 35 13.78 -11.49 -0.88
C ALA A 35 15.02 -11.99 -0.12
N PRO A 36 15.99 -11.11 0.20
CA PRO A 36 17.15 -11.47 1.04
C PRO A 36 16.72 -12.05 2.39
N GLU A 37 17.37 -13.15 2.81
CA GLU A 37 17.02 -13.92 4.02
C GLU A 37 16.83 -13.05 5.27
N SER A 38 17.73 -12.08 5.47
CA SER A 38 17.69 -11.16 6.62
C SER A 38 16.44 -10.29 6.70
N THR A 39 15.67 -10.16 5.61
CA THR A 39 14.46 -9.34 5.54
C THR A 39 13.17 -10.15 5.43
N ARG A 40 13.25 -11.46 5.13
CA ARG A 40 12.09 -12.32 4.82
C ARG A 40 11.06 -12.34 5.94
N HIS A 41 11.49 -12.52 7.19
CA HIS A 41 10.57 -12.56 8.33
C HIS A 41 9.73 -11.28 8.46
N ARG A 42 10.35 -10.10 8.32
CA ARG A 42 9.64 -8.82 8.39
C ARG A 42 8.67 -8.65 7.22
N ARG A 43 9.10 -9.02 6.02
CA ARG A 43 8.27 -8.98 4.80
C ARG A 43 7.06 -9.91 4.92
N ALA A 44 7.24 -11.12 5.47
CA ALA A 44 6.14 -12.06 5.72
C ALA A 44 5.10 -11.51 6.72
N LEU A 45 5.54 -10.78 7.76
CA LEU A 45 4.62 -10.08 8.68
C LEU A 45 3.80 -9.01 7.95
N ILE A 46 4.45 -8.18 7.15
CA ILE A 46 3.78 -7.14 6.34
C ILE A 46 2.82 -7.77 5.34
N MET A 47 3.23 -8.85 4.65
CA MET A 47 2.40 -9.56 3.68
C MET A 47 1.12 -10.12 4.31
N ARG A 48 1.18 -10.64 5.54
CA ARG A 48 -0.02 -11.09 6.27
C ARG A 48 -0.98 -9.93 6.57
N ALA A 49 -0.44 -8.78 7.00
CA ALA A 49 -1.24 -7.59 7.26
C ALA A 49 -1.88 -7.06 5.96
N LEU A 50 -1.10 -6.99 4.89
CA LEU A 50 -1.51 -6.61 3.55
C LEU A 50 -2.65 -7.50 3.03
N ARG A 51 -2.50 -8.82 3.11
CA ARG A 51 -3.50 -9.79 2.64
C ARG A 51 -4.83 -9.63 3.38
N LEU A 52 -4.79 -9.52 4.71
CA LEU A 52 -5.99 -9.26 5.51
C LEU A 52 -6.63 -7.92 5.16
N HIS A 53 -5.82 -6.87 4.96
CA HIS A 53 -6.30 -5.55 4.61
C HIS A 53 -7.03 -5.54 3.27
N VAL A 54 -6.41 -6.12 2.24
CA VAL A 54 -7.00 -6.27 0.90
C VAL A 54 -8.31 -7.05 0.98
N ASP A 55 -8.32 -8.19 1.67
CA ASP A 55 -9.53 -9.03 1.83
C ASP A 55 -10.71 -8.28 2.46
N ILE A 56 -10.46 -7.51 3.53
CA ILE A 56 -11.48 -6.69 4.18
C ILE A 56 -12.03 -5.63 3.22
N VAL A 57 -11.15 -4.92 2.52
CA VAL A 57 -11.53 -3.84 1.60
C VAL A 57 -12.31 -4.38 0.40
N THR A 58 -11.87 -5.49 -0.20
CA THR A 58 -12.55 -6.11 -1.33
C THR A 58 -13.90 -6.70 -0.93
N THR A 59 -14.00 -7.27 0.28
CA THR A 59 -15.27 -7.75 0.84
C THR A 59 -16.25 -6.60 1.07
N LEU A 60 -15.78 -5.48 1.62
CA LEU A 60 -16.58 -4.27 1.78
C LEU A 60 -17.09 -3.75 0.43
N ALA A 61 -16.21 -3.64 -0.57
CA ALA A 61 -16.58 -3.21 -1.91
C ALA A 61 -17.67 -4.10 -2.51
N SER A 62 -17.49 -5.42 -2.40
CA SER A 62 -18.44 -6.41 -2.90
C SER A 62 -19.81 -6.28 -2.22
N LYS A 63 -19.84 -6.04 -0.90
CA LYS A 63 -21.09 -5.80 -0.14
C LYS A 63 -21.84 -4.56 -0.64
N HIS A 64 -21.12 -3.55 -1.13
CA HIS A 64 -21.70 -2.35 -1.72
C HIS A 64 -21.94 -2.45 -3.24
N GLY A 65 -21.80 -3.66 -3.82
CA GLY A 65 -22.01 -3.88 -5.25
C GLY A 65 -21.01 -3.14 -6.15
N THR A 66 -19.81 -2.88 -5.64
CA THR A 66 -18.77 -2.11 -6.32
C THR A 66 -17.44 -2.87 -6.35
N ALA A 67 -16.55 -2.45 -7.24
CA ALA A 67 -15.18 -2.91 -7.30
C ALA A 67 -14.24 -1.73 -7.05
N VAL A 68 -13.15 -1.98 -6.34
CA VAL A 68 -12.10 -0.98 -6.06
C VAL A 68 -10.84 -1.34 -6.82
N ARG A 69 -10.00 -0.34 -7.09
CA ARG A 69 -8.59 -0.60 -7.47
C ARG A 69 -7.74 -0.42 -6.24
N ILE A 70 -6.74 -1.29 -6.09
CA ILE A 70 -5.79 -1.20 -5.01
C ILE A 70 -4.43 -1.11 -5.65
N PHE A 71 -3.75 0.01 -5.47
CA PHE A 71 -2.35 0.09 -5.82
C PHE A 71 -1.52 -0.23 -4.57
N LEU A 72 -0.36 -0.85 -4.78
CA LEU A 72 0.66 -1.15 -3.78
C LEU A 72 2.02 -0.55 -4.19
N ASP A 73 2.65 0.15 -3.26
CA ASP A 73 4.00 0.72 -3.42
C ASP A 73 4.81 0.59 -2.11
N GLY A 74 5.92 1.32 -2.01
CA GLY A 74 6.68 1.49 -0.79
C GLY A 74 7.99 0.72 -0.74
N GLY A 75 8.63 0.76 0.43
CA GLY A 75 9.82 -0.05 0.68
C GLY A 75 9.57 -1.55 0.58
N PHE A 76 8.33 -2.00 0.81
CA PHE A 76 7.93 -3.40 0.73
C PHE A 76 8.19 -4.00 -0.66
N ILE A 77 7.84 -3.29 -1.73
CA ILE A 77 8.00 -3.75 -3.11
C ILE A 77 9.39 -3.42 -3.71
N THR A 78 10.39 -3.29 -2.86
CA THR A 78 11.80 -3.11 -3.26
C THR A 78 12.66 -4.20 -2.64
N TRP A 79 13.87 -4.40 -3.15
CA TRP A 79 14.87 -5.33 -2.62
C TRP A 79 16.00 -4.61 -1.88
N LYS A 80 15.70 -3.42 -1.33
CA LYS A 80 16.65 -2.68 -0.48
C LYS A 80 17.16 -3.58 0.67
N PRO A 81 18.46 -3.49 1.05
CA PRO A 81 19.02 -4.32 2.13
C PRO A 81 18.35 -4.08 3.50
N LYS A 82 17.84 -2.87 3.72
CA LYS A 82 17.09 -2.51 4.92
C LYS A 82 15.68 -3.09 4.82
N ALA A 83 15.27 -3.83 5.86
CA ALA A 83 13.92 -4.37 5.92
C ALA A 83 12.86 -3.24 5.87
N PRO A 84 11.75 -3.44 5.14
CA PRO A 84 10.67 -2.47 5.05
C PRO A 84 9.95 -2.31 6.40
N ARG A 85 9.41 -1.11 6.62
CA ARG A 85 8.62 -0.80 7.82
C ARG A 85 7.17 -1.28 7.65
N ASP A 86 6.59 -1.02 6.51
CA ASP A 86 5.19 -1.21 6.18
C ASP A 86 5.04 -1.46 4.66
N ALA A 87 3.80 -1.70 4.23
CA ALA A 87 3.38 -1.65 2.83
C ALA A 87 2.51 -0.41 2.60
N ASP A 88 2.76 0.31 1.52
CA ASP A 88 2.01 1.51 1.15
C ASP A 88 0.89 1.16 0.16
N LEU A 89 -0.36 1.48 0.50
CA LEU A 89 -1.54 1.20 -0.31
C LEU A 89 -2.31 2.48 -0.63
N VAL A 90 -2.92 2.51 -1.81
CA VAL A 90 -4.06 3.38 -2.08
C VAL A 90 -5.21 2.56 -2.63
N VAL A 91 -6.37 2.71 -2.01
CA VAL A 91 -7.64 2.16 -2.46
C VAL A 91 -8.40 3.26 -3.22
N LEU A 92 -8.58 3.04 -4.52
CA LEU A 92 -9.37 3.90 -5.38
C LEU A 92 -10.78 3.33 -5.51
N VAL A 93 -11.75 4.10 -5.03
CA VAL A 93 -13.15 3.69 -4.92
C VAL A 93 -14.00 4.43 -5.95
N PRO A 94 -14.94 3.78 -6.66
CA PRO A 94 -15.84 4.50 -7.56
C PRO A 94 -16.51 5.70 -6.87
N PRO A 95 -16.57 6.88 -7.52
CA PRO A 95 -16.98 8.12 -6.85
C PRO A 95 -18.34 8.05 -6.14
N ALA A 96 -19.29 7.31 -6.70
CA ALA A 96 -20.61 7.11 -6.10
C ALA A 96 -20.57 6.28 -4.80
N ALA A 97 -19.58 5.39 -4.65
CA ALA A 97 -19.41 4.54 -3.48
C ALA A 97 -18.46 5.14 -2.43
N TYR A 98 -17.61 6.10 -2.80
CA TYR A 98 -16.61 6.71 -1.92
C TYR A 98 -17.17 7.19 -0.56
N PRO A 99 -18.36 7.84 -0.47
CA PRO A 99 -18.92 8.23 0.82
C PRO A 99 -19.12 7.07 1.80
N HIS A 100 -19.32 5.84 1.33
CA HIS A 100 -19.46 4.66 2.17
C HIS A 100 -18.12 4.18 2.75
N PHE A 101 -16.99 4.51 2.11
CA PHE A 101 -15.65 4.09 2.52
C PHE A 101 -15.03 5.04 3.54
N VAL A 102 -15.52 6.28 3.65
CA VAL A 102 -15.03 7.30 4.59
C VAL A 102 -15.92 7.44 5.83
N GLN A 103 -16.67 6.40 6.18
CA GLN A 103 -17.52 6.38 7.36
C GLN A 103 -16.70 6.00 8.61
N PRO A 104 -17.05 6.52 9.81
CA PRO A 104 -16.28 6.29 11.04
C PRO A 104 -15.94 4.82 11.38
N PRO A 105 -16.85 3.83 11.17
CA PRO A 105 -16.52 2.43 11.42
C PRO A 105 -15.37 1.87 10.57
N LEU A 106 -15.02 2.55 9.47
CA LEU A 106 -13.97 2.15 8.55
C LEU A 106 -12.66 2.90 8.76
N PHE A 107 -12.63 3.92 9.63
CA PHE A 107 -11.40 4.64 9.96
C PHE A 107 -10.22 3.74 10.37
N PRO A 108 -10.42 2.59 11.07
CA PRO A 108 -9.32 1.67 11.36
C PRO A 108 -8.66 1.02 10.14
N LEU A 109 -9.25 1.17 8.94
CA LEU A 109 -8.68 0.69 7.68
C LEU A 109 -7.74 1.72 7.05
N TRP A 110 -7.83 3.00 7.42
CA TRP A 110 -7.10 4.06 6.73
C TRP A 110 -5.99 4.62 7.61
N THR A 111 -4.94 5.11 6.96
CA THR A 111 -3.96 5.95 7.61
C THR A 111 -4.62 7.30 7.92
N LEU A 112 -4.59 7.66 9.20
CA LEU A 112 -5.12 8.92 9.70
C LEU A 112 -3.94 9.77 10.18
N SER A 113 -3.92 11.04 9.79
CA SER A 113 -2.95 12.01 10.28
C SER A 113 -3.57 12.90 11.35
N GLU A 114 -2.74 13.43 12.24
CA GLU A 114 -3.13 14.41 13.27
C GLU A 114 -4.29 13.92 14.17
N VAL A 115 -4.18 12.68 14.66
CA VAL A 115 -5.24 12.03 15.43
C VAL A 115 -5.20 12.48 16.89
N GLY A 116 -6.33 12.97 17.40
CA GLY A 116 -6.61 13.12 18.83
C GLY A 116 -7.68 12.12 19.27
N ALA A 117 -7.46 11.42 20.38
CA ALA A 117 -8.40 10.43 20.91
C ALA A 117 -8.33 10.30 22.43
N THR A 118 -9.30 9.60 23.01
CA THR A 118 -9.29 9.16 24.41
C THR A 118 -9.11 7.65 24.44
N LEU A 119 -8.20 7.14 25.28
CA LEU A 119 -7.98 5.70 25.43
C LEU A 119 -9.13 5.05 26.21
N GLY A 120 -9.96 4.25 25.52
CA GLY A 120 -11.08 3.56 26.16
C GLY A 120 -12.11 4.51 26.77
N GLN A 121 -13.01 3.97 27.60
CA GLN A 121 -13.97 4.80 28.31
C GLN A 121 -13.30 5.47 29.53
N GLY A 122 -13.09 6.79 29.45
CA GLY A 122 -12.58 7.59 30.56
C GLY A 122 -11.07 7.50 30.81
N GLY A 123 -10.29 6.98 29.86
CA GLY A 123 -8.83 7.00 29.96
C GLY A 123 -8.22 8.35 29.57
N GLY A 124 -6.89 8.36 29.43
CA GLY A 124 -6.14 9.56 29.07
C GLY A 124 -6.37 10.01 27.62
N GLU A 125 -6.23 11.32 27.41
CA GLU A 125 -6.13 11.89 26.06
C GLU A 125 -4.79 11.49 25.44
N VAL A 126 -4.84 11.11 24.16
CA VAL A 126 -3.68 10.73 23.36
C VAL A 126 -3.70 11.46 22.04
N HIS A 127 -2.50 11.80 21.57
CA HIS A 127 -2.28 12.39 20.28
C HIS A 127 -1.29 11.52 19.51
N ALA A 128 -1.56 11.30 18.24
CA ALA A 128 -0.67 10.61 17.31
C ALA A 128 -0.53 11.43 16.03
N GLU A 129 0.69 11.68 15.60
CA GLU A 129 0.97 12.33 14.32
C GLU A 129 0.37 11.51 13.16
N VAL A 130 0.54 10.19 13.22
CA VAL A 130 -0.04 9.25 12.26
C VAL A 130 -0.52 7.99 12.99
N LEU A 131 -1.75 7.56 12.71
CA LEU A 131 -2.26 6.24 13.06
C LEU A 131 -2.37 5.40 11.78
N ARG A 132 -1.65 4.27 11.75
CA ARG A 132 -1.59 3.35 10.61
C ARG A 132 -2.41 2.08 10.85
N PRO A 133 -3.13 1.57 9.84
CA PRO A 133 -3.84 0.31 9.93
C PRO A 133 -2.89 -0.89 10.04
N GLY A 134 -3.46 -2.08 10.26
CA GLY A 134 -2.69 -3.32 10.30
C GLY A 134 -1.59 -3.33 11.36
N PHE A 135 -1.84 -2.72 12.53
CA PHE A 135 -0.87 -2.56 13.62
C PHE A 135 0.40 -1.78 13.21
N GLY A 136 0.28 -0.85 12.26
CA GLY A 136 1.41 -0.09 11.73
C GLY A 136 2.24 -0.85 10.69
N LEU A 137 1.72 -1.96 10.15
CA LEU A 137 2.36 -2.72 9.06
C LEU A 137 1.85 -2.32 7.67
N ALA A 138 0.83 -1.46 7.60
CA ALA A 138 0.30 -0.91 6.37
C ALA A 138 0.12 0.60 6.52
N ASP A 139 0.46 1.35 5.48
CA ASP A 139 0.10 2.75 5.30
C ASP A 139 -0.94 2.79 4.17
N CYS A 140 -2.22 3.03 4.47
CA CYS A 140 -3.30 2.85 3.51
C CYS A 140 -4.15 4.11 3.33
N TYR A 141 -4.19 4.62 2.10
CA TYR A 141 -4.98 5.78 1.72
C TYR A 141 -6.24 5.36 0.95
N VAL A 142 -7.30 6.16 1.04
CA VAL A 142 -8.54 5.95 0.28
C VAL A 142 -8.92 7.21 -0.48
N ASN A 143 -9.21 7.09 -1.78
CA ASN A 143 -9.60 8.21 -2.62
C ASN A 143 -10.67 7.79 -3.65
N PRO A 144 -11.44 8.75 -4.21
CA PRO A 144 -12.32 8.45 -5.32
C PRO A 144 -11.48 8.12 -6.58
N ASP A 145 -11.86 7.07 -7.31
CA ASP A 145 -11.27 6.65 -8.59
C ASP A 145 -11.66 7.64 -9.69
N LEU A 146 -10.93 8.74 -9.73
CA LEU A 146 -11.02 9.80 -10.74
C LEU A 146 -9.73 9.79 -11.57
N PRO A 147 -9.77 10.24 -12.84
CA PRO A 147 -8.56 10.40 -13.65
C PRO A 147 -7.47 11.25 -12.97
N THR A 148 -7.88 12.29 -12.22
CA THR A 148 -6.97 13.13 -11.44
C THR A 148 -6.33 12.37 -10.28
N SER A 149 -7.12 11.65 -9.46
CA SER A 149 -6.59 10.81 -8.38
C SER A 149 -5.59 9.78 -8.90
N ARG A 150 -5.94 9.08 -9.99
CA ARG A 150 -5.05 8.09 -10.62
C ARG A 150 -3.73 8.71 -11.08
N ARG A 151 -3.77 9.91 -11.68
CA ARG A 151 -2.58 10.63 -12.11
C ARG A 151 -1.72 11.03 -10.91
N THR A 152 -2.31 11.63 -9.88
CA THR A 152 -1.61 12.03 -8.66
C THR A 152 -0.89 10.84 -8.02
N TRP A 153 -1.56 9.69 -7.89
CA TRP A 153 -0.93 8.50 -7.33
C TRP A 153 0.12 7.90 -8.26
N HIS A 154 -0.08 7.92 -9.59
CA HIS A 154 0.95 7.51 -10.54
C HIS A 154 2.21 8.36 -10.41
N GLU A 155 2.08 9.69 -10.37
CA GLU A 155 3.21 10.62 -10.18
C GLU A 155 3.89 10.39 -8.83
N THR A 156 3.10 10.24 -7.76
CA THR A 156 3.61 10.06 -6.38
C THR A 156 4.39 8.75 -6.23
N TRP A 157 3.87 7.65 -6.79
CA TRP A 157 4.43 6.31 -6.59
C TRP A 157 5.41 5.87 -7.67
N SER A 158 5.42 6.54 -8.82
CA SER A 158 6.51 6.40 -9.77
C SER A 158 7.76 7.15 -9.34
N ALA A 159 7.68 8.12 -8.42
CA ALA A 159 8.84 8.86 -7.94
C ALA A 159 9.84 7.95 -7.20
N ALA A 160 11.10 7.95 -7.64
CA ALA A 160 12.16 7.25 -6.91
C ALA A 160 12.60 8.06 -5.70
N ARG A 161 12.95 7.35 -4.62
CA ARG A 161 13.54 7.94 -3.41
C ARG A 161 14.96 7.44 -3.22
N ASP A 162 15.86 8.38 -2.91
CA ASP A 162 17.26 8.11 -2.63
C ASP A 162 17.42 7.13 -1.46
N LEU A 163 18.34 6.18 -1.59
CA LEU A 163 18.52 5.13 -0.58
C LEU A 163 19.15 5.65 0.72
N SER A 164 19.94 6.73 0.64
CA SER A 164 20.69 7.26 1.78
C SER A 164 19.92 8.32 2.56
N THR A 165 19.08 9.10 1.87
CA THR A 165 18.37 10.26 2.42
C THR A 165 16.85 10.09 2.44
N ASP A 166 16.30 9.10 1.73
CA ASP A 166 14.85 8.88 1.54
C ASP A 166 14.10 10.06 0.87
N ASN A 167 14.85 11.03 0.34
CA ASN A 167 14.31 12.15 -0.41
C ASN A 167 13.93 11.73 -1.83
N VAL A 168 12.91 12.38 -2.39
CA VAL A 168 12.54 12.19 -3.81
C VAL A 168 13.70 12.67 -4.68
N VAL A 169 14.11 11.82 -5.62
CA VAL A 169 15.15 12.15 -6.62
C VAL A 169 14.45 12.60 -7.89
N GLU A 170 14.84 13.76 -8.40
CA GLU A 170 14.33 14.27 -9.67
C GLU A 170 14.90 13.45 -10.84
N GLY A 171 14.03 12.88 -11.67
CA GLY A 171 14.40 12.15 -12.89
C GLY A 171 14.20 10.63 -12.86
N PRO A 172 14.70 9.87 -11.86
CA PRO A 172 14.48 8.44 -11.82
C PRO A 172 13.04 8.10 -11.42
N HIS A 173 12.42 7.23 -12.21
CA HIS A 173 11.12 6.67 -11.90
C HIS A 173 11.23 5.17 -11.59
N LYS A 174 10.29 4.65 -10.81
CA LYS A 174 10.14 3.23 -10.49
C LYS A 174 8.74 2.73 -10.80
N GLY A 175 8.60 1.42 -10.94
CA GLY A 175 7.32 0.74 -11.04
C GLY A 175 6.65 0.57 -9.67
N TYR A 176 5.33 0.41 -9.71
CA TYR A 176 4.48 0.05 -8.58
C TYR A 176 3.39 -0.92 -9.05
N ILE A 177 2.60 -1.46 -8.14
CA ILE A 177 1.72 -2.62 -8.40
C ILE A 177 0.24 -2.21 -8.34
N GLU A 178 -0.59 -2.82 -9.17
CA GLU A 178 -2.05 -2.86 -9.02
C GLU A 178 -2.39 -4.30 -8.60
N VAL A 179 -2.97 -4.43 -7.42
CA VAL A 179 -3.35 -5.74 -6.87
C VAL A 179 -4.57 -6.22 -7.64
N VAL A 180 -4.45 -7.38 -8.27
CA VAL A 180 -5.55 -8.04 -8.97
C VAL A 180 -5.93 -9.33 -8.23
N ASN A 181 -7.20 -9.71 -8.31
CA ASN A 181 -7.65 -10.97 -7.72
C ASN A 181 -6.98 -12.16 -8.45
N ASP A 182 -6.69 -13.23 -7.71
CA ASP A 182 -6.46 -14.53 -8.34
C ASP A 182 -7.75 -14.88 -9.11
N HIS A 183 -7.70 -14.89 -10.44
CA HIS A 183 -8.79 -15.46 -11.22
C HIS A 183 -8.83 -16.96 -10.91
N GLY A 184 -9.76 -17.35 -10.03
CA GLY A 184 -10.28 -18.72 -9.95
C GLY A 184 -11.37 -18.92 -10.98
#